data_AF-A0A9D7YA59-F1
#
_entry.id   AF-A0A9D7YA59-F1
#
_cell.length_a   1.000
_cell.length_b   1.000
_cell.length_c   1.000
_cell.angle_alpha   90.00
_cell.angle_beta   90.00
_cell.angle_gamma   90.00
#
_symmetry.space_group_name_H-M   'P 1'
#
loop_
_entity.id
_entity.type
_entity.pdbx_description
1 polymer ?
#
loop_
_entity_poly.entity_id
_entity_poly.type
_entity_poly.pdbx_seq_one_letter_code
_entity_poly.pdbx_strand_id
1 'polypeptide(L)'
;MIEKCKIFYKGDKMAAMLYIFIGLGLLTTAISLYLFNISAGFQYLSIGFFMFFIYTFGKGCLMYIVSNKRLNYFINMTDLGSQSVKEEIQYSAYRINKKKTSRRIYIYTTVICSIIAFAGIFSPYKSIMMGTAIPIALISGIEFSIGLLTEFRLKEYHRVLEKKR
;
A
#
# COMPACT_ATOMS: atom_id res chain seq x y z
N MET A 1 27.74 -0.83 -2.15
CA MET A 1 26.57 -0.51 -3.03
C MET A 1 25.51 -1.58 -2.90
N ILE A 2 25.89 -2.85 -3.07
CA ILE A 2 25.06 -4.03 -2.77
C ILE A 2 24.40 -3.93 -1.39
N GLU A 3 25.13 -3.49 -0.37
CA GLU A 3 24.59 -3.30 0.98
C GLU A 3 23.42 -2.29 1.03
N LYS A 4 23.50 -1.19 0.26
CA LYS A 4 22.38 -0.24 0.16
C LYS A 4 21.19 -0.84 -0.59
N CYS A 5 21.43 -1.65 -1.62
CA CYS A 5 20.37 -2.42 -2.29
C CYS A 5 19.71 -3.41 -1.30
N LYS A 6 20.50 -4.16 -0.52
CA LYS A 6 20.02 -5.08 0.52
C LYS A 6 19.15 -4.35 1.55
N ILE A 7 19.61 -3.22 2.08
CA ILE A 7 18.86 -2.40 3.04
C ILE A 7 17.55 -1.91 2.42
N PHE A 8 17.58 -1.46 1.16
CA PHE A 8 16.39 -1.00 0.45
C PHE A 8 15.33 -2.11 0.33
N TYR A 9 15.70 -3.27 -0.22
CA TYR A 9 14.79 -4.40 -0.41
C TYR A 9 14.35 -5.05 0.92
N LYS A 10 15.19 -5.03 1.96
CA LYS A 10 14.80 -5.45 3.32
C LYS A 10 13.67 -4.57 3.87
N GLY A 11 13.73 -3.26 3.65
CA GLY A 11 12.63 -2.41 4.10
C GLY A 11 11.41 -2.43 3.16
N ASP A 12 11.54 -2.79 1.87
CA ASP A 12 10.36 -3.10 1.04
C ASP A 12 9.65 -4.36 1.58
N LYS A 13 10.41 -5.36 2.04
CA LYS A 13 9.86 -6.52 2.75
C LYS A 13 9.14 -6.13 4.05
N MET A 14 9.67 -5.18 4.82
CA MET A 14 8.97 -4.65 6.01
C MET A 14 7.67 -3.92 5.65
N ALA A 15 7.66 -3.10 4.58
CA ALA A 15 6.44 -2.46 4.13
C ALA A 15 5.38 -3.49 3.68
N ALA A 16 5.81 -4.59 3.04
CA ALA A 16 4.93 -5.71 2.69
C ALA A 16 4.31 -6.39 3.93
N MET A 17 5.10 -6.61 4.98
CA MET A 17 4.59 -7.15 6.26
C MET A 17 3.59 -6.21 6.92
N LEU A 18 3.79 -4.90 6.81
CA LEU A 18 2.84 -3.92 7.34
C LEU A 18 1.50 -3.96 6.58
N TYR A 19 1.50 -4.17 5.25
CA TYR A 19 0.26 -4.42 4.50
C TYR A 19 -0.47 -5.68 4.98
N ILE A 20 0.26 -6.77 5.19
CA ILE A 20 -0.31 -8.03 5.68
C ILE A 20 -0.92 -7.84 7.08
N PHE A 21 -0.20 -7.17 7.98
CA PHE A 21 -0.66 -6.88 9.33
C PHE A 21 -1.94 -6.03 9.33
N ILE A 22 -1.96 -4.96 8.54
CA ILE A 22 -3.15 -4.12 8.36
C ILE A 22 -4.31 -4.94 7.79
N GLY A 23 -4.06 -5.78 6.79
CA GLY A 23 -5.07 -6.66 6.21
C GLY A 23 -5.68 -7.59 7.26
N LEU A 24 -4.86 -8.21 8.10
CA LEU A 24 -5.35 -9.06 9.19
C LEU A 24 -6.19 -8.27 10.20
N GLY A 25 -5.83 -7.02 10.51
CA GLY A 25 -6.65 -6.12 11.33
C GLY A 25 -8.00 -5.76 10.68
N LEU A 26 -8.03 -5.58 9.36
CA LEU A 26 -9.27 -5.40 8.60
C LEU A 26 -10.13 -6.67 8.60
N LEU A 27 -9.51 -7.85 8.55
CA LEU A 27 -10.22 -9.12 8.63
C LEU A 27 -10.86 -9.33 10.01
N THR A 28 -10.13 -9.07 11.09
CA THR A 28 -10.67 -9.23 12.45
C THR A 28 -11.83 -8.27 12.68
N THR A 29 -11.68 -7.01 12.27
CA THR A 29 -12.78 -6.02 12.35
C THR A 29 -13.97 -6.41 11.46
N ALA A 30 -13.74 -6.90 10.25
CA ALA A 30 -14.81 -7.40 9.37
C ALA A 30 -15.60 -8.55 10.01
N ILE A 31 -14.90 -9.54 10.59
CA ILE A 31 -15.51 -10.68 11.28
C ILE A 31 -16.29 -10.23 12.51
N SER A 32 -15.72 -9.35 13.34
CA SER A 32 -16.43 -8.81 14.50
C SER A 32 -17.72 -8.10 14.08
N LEU A 33 -17.65 -7.22 13.08
CA LEU A 33 -18.83 -6.52 12.58
C LEU A 33 -19.85 -7.48 11.95
N TYR A 34 -19.38 -8.55 11.31
CA TYR A 34 -20.26 -9.57 10.74
C TYR A 34 -21.04 -10.34 11.81
N LEU A 35 -20.36 -10.77 12.88
CA LEU A 35 -20.92 -11.59 13.94
C LEU A 35 -21.83 -10.79 14.89
N PHE A 36 -21.46 -9.55 15.21
CA PHE A 36 -22.23 -8.67 16.09
C PHE A 36 -23.25 -7.80 15.33
N ASN A 37 -23.65 -8.20 14.12
CA ASN A 37 -24.48 -7.41 13.21
C ASN A 37 -25.86 -7.07 13.80
N ILE A 38 -25.97 -5.92 14.45
CA ILE A 38 -27.25 -5.40 15.00
C ILE A 38 -28.01 -4.57 13.93
N SER A 39 -27.35 -4.10 12.85
CA SER A 39 -28.00 -3.28 11.82
C SER A 39 -27.45 -3.50 10.40
N ALA A 40 -28.27 -3.20 9.38
CA ALA A 40 -27.89 -3.30 7.96
C ALA A 40 -26.67 -2.45 7.58
N GLY A 41 -26.39 -1.35 8.30
CA GLY A 41 -25.19 -0.53 8.07
C GLY A 41 -23.89 -1.27 8.40
N PHE A 42 -23.90 -2.08 9.46
CA PHE A 42 -22.73 -2.87 9.85
C PHE A 42 -22.45 -4.02 8.87
N GLN A 43 -23.48 -4.55 8.21
CA GLN A 43 -23.33 -5.55 7.15
C GLN A 43 -22.57 -4.99 5.95
N TYR A 44 -22.98 -3.83 5.43
CA TYR A 44 -22.29 -3.18 4.31
C TYR A 44 -20.86 -2.78 4.66
N LEU A 45 -20.63 -2.30 5.89
CA LEU A 45 -19.30 -1.96 6.36
C LEU A 45 -18.38 -3.20 6.45
N SER A 46 -18.91 -4.32 6.95
CA SER A 46 -18.19 -5.60 7.03
C SER A 46 -17.81 -6.11 5.64
N ILE A 47 -18.73 -6.08 4.66
CA ILE A 47 -18.45 -6.43 3.26
C ILE A 47 -17.31 -5.58 2.70
N GLY A 48 -17.35 -4.27 2.95
CA GLY A 48 -16.27 -3.35 2.57
C GLY A 48 -14.93 -3.83 3.12
N PHE A 49 -14.83 -4.06 4.43
CA PHE A 49 -13.58 -4.54 5.04
C PHE A 49 -13.12 -5.91 4.54
N PHE A 50 -14.03 -6.84 4.20
CA PHE A 50 -13.66 -8.12 3.58
C PHE A 50 -13.01 -7.94 2.20
N MET A 51 -13.63 -7.16 1.32
CA MET A 51 -13.08 -6.89 -0.02
C MET A 51 -11.68 -6.29 0.08
N PHE A 52 -11.50 -5.43 1.07
CA PHE A 52 -10.28 -4.72 1.28
C PHE A 52 -9.18 -5.50 2.01
N PHE A 53 -9.55 -6.41 2.90
CA PHE A 53 -8.65 -7.42 3.41
C PHE A 53 -8.02 -8.19 2.24
N ILE A 54 -8.82 -8.69 1.30
CA ILE A 54 -8.33 -9.45 0.14
C ILE A 54 -7.33 -8.59 -0.66
N TYR A 55 -7.66 -7.33 -0.92
CA TYR A 55 -6.78 -6.41 -1.65
C TYR A 55 -5.45 -6.17 -0.92
N THR A 56 -5.50 -5.75 0.35
CA THR A 56 -4.31 -5.41 1.15
C THR A 56 -3.42 -6.63 1.42
N PHE A 57 -4.03 -7.75 1.77
CA PHE A 57 -3.32 -9.00 2.01
C PHE A 57 -2.67 -9.52 0.72
N GLY A 58 -3.43 -9.58 -0.39
CA GLY A 58 -2.91 -10.00 -1.69
C GLY A 58 -1.74 -9.11 -2.17
N LYS A 59 -1.89 -7.79 -2.06
CA LYS A 59 -0.82 -6.84 -2.37
C LYS A 59 0.40 -7.01 -1.47
N GLY A 60 0.20 -7.19 -0.17
CA GLY A 60 1.26 -7.45 0.80
C GLY A 60 2.04 -8.72 0.46
N CYS A 61 1.35 -9.83 0.19
CA CYS A 61 1.96 -11.09 -0.21
C CYS A 61 2.77 -10.97 -1.52
N LEU A 62 2.21 -10.35 -2.56
CA LEU A 62 2.93 -10.12 -3.82
C LEU A 62 4.18 -9.27 -3.62
N MET A 63 4.06 -8.18 -2.86
CA MET A 63 5.19 -7.30 -2.57
C MET A 63 6.28 -8.02 -1.76
N TYR A 64 5.89 -8.88 -0.82
CA TYR A 64 6.82 -9.70 -0.04
C TYR A 64 7.60 -10.66 -0.93
N ILE A 65 6.91 -11.40 -1.81
CA ILE A 65 7.53 -12.38 -2.71
C ILE A 65 8.54 -11.69 -3.65
N VAL A 66 8.13 -10.59 -4.29
CA VAL A 66 9.00 -9.85 -5.23
C VAL A 66 10.21 -9.27 -4.51
N SER A 67 10.01 -8.65 -3.34
CA SER A 67 11.10 -8.07 -2.55
C SER A 67 12.07 -9.12 -2.03
N ASN A 68 11.56 -10.30 -1.65
CA ASN A 68 12.39 -11.41 -1.19
C ASN A 68 13.23 -12.01 -2.33
N LYS A 69 12.66 -12.16 -3.53
CA LYS A 69 13.42 -12.60 -4.72
C LYS A 69 14.55 -11.62 -5.06
N ARG A 70 14.27 -10.32 -5.09
CA ARG A 70 15.28 -9.27 -5.32
C ARG A 70 16.34 -9.25 -4.24
N LEU A 71 15.94 -9.37 -2.97
CA LEU A 71 16.88 -9.41 -1.85
C LEU A 71 17.85 -10.59 -1.96
N ASN A 72 17.34 -11.80 -2.26
CA ASN A 72 18.17 -12.99 -2.42
C ASN A 72 19.14 -12.86 -3.60
N TYR A 73 18.69 -12.25 -4.70
CA TYR A 73 19.56 -11.93 -5.84
C TYR A 73 20.77 -11.06 -5.42
N PHE A 74 20.52 -9.98 -4.66
CA PHE A 74 21.60 -9.11 -4.17
C PHE A 74 22.43 -9.72 -3.04
N ILE A 75 21.92 -10.72 -2.31
CA ILE A 75 22.69 -11.45 -1.28
C ILE A 75 23.80 -12.27 -1.92
N ASN A 76 23.53 -12.91 -3.04
CA ASN A 76 24.46 -13.80 -3.72
C ASN A 76 25.45 -13.08 -4.65
N MET A 77 25.32 -11.76 -4.82
CA MET A 77 26.24 -10.94 -5.60
C MET A 77 27.39 -10.40 -4.75
N THR A 78 28.61 -10.49 -5.28
CA THR A 78 29.83 -9.89 -4.72
C THR A 78 30.11 -8.49 -5.26
N ASP A 79 29.76 -8.20 -6.52
CA ASP A 79 29.88 -6.87 -7.11
C ASP A 79 28.67 -6.49 -8.00
N LEU A 80 28.45 -5.19 -8.18
CA LEU A 80 27.37 -4.60 -8.98
C LEU A 80 27.95 -4.11 -10.32
N GLY A 81 27.71 -4.86 -11.39
CA GLY A 81 28.08 -4.44 -12.73
C GLY A 81 27.38 -3.14 -13.15
N SER A 82 28.04 -2.37 -14.04
CA SER A 82 27.53 -1.09 -14.55
C SER A 82 26.16 -1.21 -15.25
N GLN A 83 25.89 -2.35 -15.89
CA GLN A 83 24.60 -2.64 -16.52
C GLN A 83 23.48 -2.79 -15.48
N SER A 84 23.71 -3.54 -14.40
CA SER A 84 22.74 -3.72 -13.31
C SER A 84 22.40 -2.41 -12.60
N VAL A 85 23.36 -1.49 -12.48
CA VAL A 85 23.13 -0.14 -11.94
C VAL A 85 22.20 0.66 -12.86
N LYS A 86 22.41 0.63 -14.18
CA LYS A 86 21.54 1.33 -15.14
C LYS A 86 20.10 0.79 -15.09
N GLU A 87 19.93 -0.52 -15.01
CA GLU A 87 18.62 -1.15 -14.89
C GLU A 87 17.90 -0.78 -13.58
N GLU A 88 18.62 -0.74 -12.45
CA GLU A 88 18.06 -0.30 -11.17
C GLU A 88 17.68 1.19 -11.18
N ILE A 89 18.43 2.06 -11.88
CA ILE A 89 18.08 3.48 -12.07
C ILE A 89 16.77 3.59 -12.87
N GLN A 90 16.64 2.88 -13.99
CA GLN A 90 15.42 2.90 -14.80
C GLN A 90 14.22 2.35 -14.02
N TYR A 91 14.40 1.24 -13.31
CA TYR A 91 13.35 0.62 -12.52
C TYR A 91 12.90 1.52 -11.35
N SER A 92 13.85 2.15 -10.66
CA SER A 92 13.54 3.08 -9.56
C SER A 92 12.83 4.34 -10.07
N ALA A 93 13.25 4.91 -11.20
CA ALA A 93 12.57 6.04 -11.83
C ALA A 93 11.11 5.71 -12.20
N TYR A 94 10.87 4.54 -12.79
CA TYR A 94 9.51 4.05 -13.08
C TYR A 94 8.66 3.96 -11.80
N ARG A 95 9.21 3.39 -10.72
CA ARG A 95 8.51 3.26 -9.41
C ARG A 95 8.19 4.63 -8.80
N ILE A 96 9.08 5.61 -8.92
CA ILE A 96 8.85 6.99 -8.43
C ILE A 96 7.68 7.63 -9.18
N ASN A 97 7.68 7.55 -10.51
CA ASN A 97 6.62 8.13 -11.34
C ASN A 97 5.26 7.48 -11.05
N LYS A 98 5.21 6.14 -10.97
CA LYS A 98 3.99 5.40 -10.62
C LYS A 98 3.44 5.85 -9.25
N LYS A 99 4.30 5.98 -8.24
CA LYS A 99 3.90 6.44 -6.89
C LYS A 99 3.35 7.87 -6.90
N LYS A 100 3.98 8.78 -7.66
CA LYS A 100 3.51 10.17 -7.77
C LYS A 100 2.09 10.26 -8.33
N THR A 101 1.77 9.45 -9.35
CA THR A 101 0.42 9.38 -9.92
C THR A 101 -0.57 8.78 -8.94
N SER A 102 -0.25 7.61 -8.36
CA SER A 102 -1.14 6.95 -7.39
C SER A 102 -1.42 7.83 -6.16
N ARG A 103 -0.43 8.59 -5.68
CA ARG A 103 -0.59 9.50 -4.54
C ARG A 103 -1.71 10.51 -4.75
N ARG A 104 -1.78 11.13 -5.93
CA ARG A 104 -2.83 12.10 -6.25
C ARG A 104 -4.20 11.45 -6.22
N ILE A 105 -4.30 10.25 -6.82
CA ILE A 105 -5.54 9.47 -6.82
C ILE A 105 -5.97 9.18 -5.39
N TYR A 106 -5.08 8.67 -4.52
CA TYR A 106 -5.44 8.35 -3.14
C TYR A 106 -5.91 9.57 -2.35
N ILE A 107 -5.24 10.73 -2.49
CA ILE A 107 -5.69 11.97 -1.84
C ILE A 107 -7.09 12.35 -2.31
N TYR A 108 -7.32 12.39 -3.63
CA TYR A 108 -8.61 12.78 -4.19
C TYR A 108 -9.71 11.80 -3.78
N THR A 109 -9.43 10.50 -3.80
CA THR A 109 -10.37 9.47 -3.35
C THR A 109 -10.71 9.64 -1.87
N THR A 110 -9.73 9.88 -0.99
CA THR A 110 -10.00 10.14 0.44
C THR A 110 -10.90 11.36 0.61
N VAL A 111 -10.59 12.49 -0.05
CA VAL A 111 -11.40 13.72 0.06
C VAL A 111 -12.82 13.50 -0.45
N ILE A 112 -12.98 12.92 -1.63
CA ILE A 112 -14.29 12.64 -2.25
C ILE A 112 -15.10 11.69 -1.36
N CYS A 113 -14.51 10.59 -0.90
CA CYS A 113 -15.19 9.64 -0.03
C CYS A 113 -15.56 10.25 1.33
N SER A 114 -14.76 11.14 1.90
CA SER A 114 -15.12 11.87 3.12
C SER A 114 -16.32 12.79 2.90
N ILE A 115 -16.39 13.49 1.77
CA ILE A 115 -17.54 14.34 1.41
C ILE A 115 -18.79 13.48 1.20
N ILE A 116 -18.67 12.35 0.49
CA ILE A 116 -19.78 11.40 0.26
C ILE A 116 -20.25 10.79 1.58
N ALA A 117 -19.33 10.42 2.48
CA ALA A 117 -19.69 9.89 3.79
C ALA A 117 -20.44 10.94 4.63
N PHE A 118 -20.00 12.20 4.61
CA PHE A 118 -20.67 13.30 5.29
C PHE A 118 -22.07 13.57 4.74
N ALA A 119 -22.21 13.69 3.41
CA ALA A 119 -23.51 13.84 2.75
C ALA A 119 -24.43 12.63 3.00
N GLY A 120 -23.84 11.43 3.04
CA GLY A 120 -24.53 10.18 3.29
C GLY A 120 -25.23 10.12 4.66
N ILE A 121 -24.75 10.85 5.67
CA ILE A 121 -25.39 10.92 7.00
C ILE A 121 -26.83 11.44 6.90
N PHE A 122 -27.08 12.37 5.99
CA PHE A 122 -28.40 13.00 5.81
C PHE A 122 -29.28 12.30 4.76
N SER A 123 -28.80 11.22 4.16
CA SER A 123 -29.50 10.49 3.09
C SER A 123 -30.31 9.32 3.64
N PRO A 124 -31.46 8.98 3.04
CA PRO A 124 -32.18 7.73 3.34
C PRO A 124 -31.33 6.48 3.05
N TYR A 125 -30.30 6.59 2.18
CA TYR A 125 -29.37 5.50 1.86
C TYR A 125 -28.08 5.51 2.70
N LYS A 126 -28.10 6.13 3.88
CA LYS A 126 -26.92 6.30 4.76
C LYS A 126 -26.11 5.03 4.98
N SER A 127 -26.78 3.89 5.16
CA SER A 127 -26.14 2.60 5.44
C SER A 127 -25.21 2.15 4.31
N ILE A 128 -25.64 2.30 3.05
CA ILE A 128 -24.89 1.89 1.88
C ILE A 128 -23.78 2.90 1.60
N MET A 129 -24.09 4.20 1.68
CA MET A 129 -23.11 5.26 1.41
C MET A 129 -21.97 5.25 2.45
N MET A 130 -22.30 5.11 3.74
CA MET A 130 -21.29 5.04 4.80
C MET A 130 -20.52 3.71 4.75
N GLY A 131 -21.21 2.59 4.52
CA GLY A 131 -20.59 1.27 4.42
C GLY A 131 -19.60 1.12 3.27
N THR A 132 -19.72 1.93 2.22
CA THR A 132 -18.79 1.94 1.07
C THR A 132 -17.75 3.04 1.15
N ALA A 133 -18.16 4.29 1.44
CA ALA A 133 -17.25 5.42 1.44
C ALA A 133 -16.22 5.37 2.58
N ILE A 134 -16.61 4.91 3.78
CA ILE A 134 -15.70 4.87 4.94
C ILE A 134 -14.54 3.88 4.68
N PRO A 135 -14.79 2.61 4.27
CA PRO A 135 -13.69 1.70 3.97
C PRO A 135 -12.79 2.17 2.82
N ILE A 136 -13.36 2.77 1.75
CA ILE A 136 -12.57 3.32 0.64
C ILE A 136 -11.66 4.46 1.12
N ALA A 137 -12.18 5.38 1.94
CA ALA A 137 -11.42 6.50 2.49
C ALA A 137 -10.28 6.02 3.38
N LEU A 138 -10.58 5.05 4.27
CA LEU A 138 -9.61 4.47 5.20
C LEU A 138 -8.42 3.85 4.45
N ILE A 139 -8.69 3.14 3.37
CA ILE A 139 -7.64 2.43 2.63
C ILE A 139 -6.86 3.35 1.72
N SER A 140 -7.52 4.32 1.12
CA SER A 140 -6.83 5.38 0.40
C SER A 140 -5.88 6.13 1.35
N GLY A 141 -6.26 6.34 2.61
CA GLY A 141 -5.40 6.91 3.65
C GLY A 141 -4.20 6.03 4.03
N ILE A 142 -4.42 4.71 4.17
CA ILE A 142 -3.35 3.74 4.45
C ILE A 142 -2.35 3.68 3.27
N GLU A 143 -2.86 3.57 2.05
CA GLU A 143 -2.08 3.55 0.81
C GLU A 143 -1.27 4.82 0.64
N PHE A 144 -1.87 5.97 0.96
CA PHE A 144 -1.18 7.25 0.98
C PHE A 144 -0.02 7.27 1.99
N SER A 145 -0.27 6.86 3.24
CA SER A 145 0.71 6.87 4.32
C SER A 145 1.91 5.95 4.04
N ILE A 146 1.64 4.70 3.63
CA ILE A 146 2.68 3.74 3.24
C ILE A 146 3.38 4.22 1.95
N GLY A 147 2.62 4.79 1.03
CA GLY A 147 3.10 5.39 -0.22
C GLY A 147 4.17 6.45 0.04
N LEU A 148 3.94 7.36 0.98
CA LEU A 148 4.90 8.40 1.38
C LEU A 148 6.17 7.83 1.98
N LEU A 149 6.05 6.91 2.96
CA LEU A 149 7.21 6.29 3.61
C LEU A 149 8.12 5.57 2.60
N THR A 150 7.49 4.83 1.68
CA THR A 150 8.23 4.09 0.64
C THR A 150 8.76 5.00 -0.47
N GLU A 151 8.08 6.11 -0.80
CA GLU A 151 8.56 7.12 -1.75
C GLU A 151 9.83 7.82 -1.23
N PHE A 152 9.86 8.22 0.04
CA PHE A 152 11.04 8.85 0.66
C PHE A 152 12.27 7.95 0.53
N ARG A 153 12.15 6.67 0.92
CA ARG A 153 13.24 5.70 0.83
C ARG A 153 13.66 5.41 -0.61
N LEU A 154 12.71 5.35 -1.54
CA LEU A 154 12.98 5.13 -2.96
C LEU A 154 13.72 6.31 -3.60
N LYS A 155 13.36 7.55 -3.25
CA LYS A 155 14.08 8.75 -3.74
C LYS A 155 15.51 8.79 -3.22
N GLU A 156 15.71 8.50 -1.94
CA GLU A 156 17.06 8.46 -1.38
C GLU A 156 17.91 7.35 -2.02
N TYR A 157 17.33 6.18 -2.25
CA TYR A 157 17.97 5.09 -2.98
C TYR A 157 18.34 5.52 -4.42
N HIS A 158 17.41 6.13 -5.15
CA HIS A 158 17.64 6.61 -6.51
C HIS A 158 18.76 7.65 -6.58
N ARG A 159 18.77 8.63 -5.66
CA ARG A 159 19.83 9.65 -5.54
C ARG A 159 21.21 9.02 -5.35
N VAL A 160 21.28 7.95 -4.56
CA VAL A 160 22.54 7.22 -4.34
C VAL A 160 22.98 6.46 -5.60
N LEU A 161 22.04 5.90 -6.37
CA LEU A 161 22.35 5.24 -7.64
C LEU A 161 22.86 6.23 -8.68
N GLU A 162 22.24 7.41 -8.79
CA GLU A 162 22.62 8.44 -9.77
C GLU A 162 24.02 9.04 -9.51
N LYS A 163 24.42 9.23 -8.25
CA LYS A 163 25.77 9.69 -7.89
C LYS A 163 26.92 8.78 -8.36
N LYS A 164 26.59 7.58 -8.83
CA LYS A 164 27.52 6.53 -9.24
C LYS A 164 27.41 6.20 -10.74
N ARG A 165 26.56 6.90 -11.49
CA ARG A 165 26.52 6.87 -12.96
C ARG A 165 27.74 7.59 -13.52
#